data_AF-K9KB86-F1
#
_entry.id   AF-K9KB86-F1
#
_cell.length_a   1.000
_cell.length_b   1.000
_cell.length_c   1.000
_cell.angle_alpha   90.00
_cell.angle_beta   90.00
_cell.angle_gamma   90.00
#
_symmetry.space_group_name_H-M   'P 1'
#
loop_
_entity.id
_entity.type
_entity.pdbx_description
1 polymer ?
#
loop_
_entity_poly.entity_id
_entity_poly.type
_entity_poly.pdbx_seq_one_letter_code
_entity_poly.pdbx_strand_id
1 'polypeptide(L)'
;HGVIDPVPEVAKLAVKYKIPLHVDACLGGFLIVFMGKAGYPLEQPFDFRVKGVTSISADTHKYGYAPKGSSVVLYSDKKYRSYQFFVDTDWQGGIYASPTMAGSRPGGISAACWAALMHFGESGYVEATKQIIKTARFLKSELEKIKGIFVFGNPQLSVIALGSRDFDIYRLFNLMTAKGWNLNQLQFPPSIHFCITLVHTRKRVAIQFLKDIRESVTQIMKDPKAKTTGMGAIYGMAQTTVDRNLVAELSSVFLDSLFSTDTVTQGSQ
;
A
#
# COMPACT_ATOMS: atom_id res chain seq x y z
N HIS A 1 -6.39 -5.30 -1.12
CA HIS A 1 -6.38 -5.88 -2.48
C HIS A 1 -6.31 -4.85 -3.63
N GLY A 2 -6.07 -3.56 -3.39
CA GLY A 2 -6.00 -2.57 -4.49
C GLY A 2 -7.35 -2.21 -5.12
N VAL A 3 -8.44 -2.51 -4.42
CA VAL A 3 -9.82 -2.19 -4.81
C VAL A 3 -10.18 -0.83 -4.21
N ILE A 4 -10.93 -0.02 -4.94
CA ILE A 4 -11.46 1.26 -4.48
C ILE A 4 -12.82 0.98 -3.84
N ASP A 5 -13.03 1.44 -2.62
CA ASP A 5 -14.32 1.34 -1.94
C ASP A 5 -15.39 2.23 -2.59
N PRO A 6 -16.68 1.90 -2.41
CA PRO A 6 -17.79 2.69 -2.94
C PRO A 6 -17.99 3.98 -2.14
N VAL A 7 -17.08 4.96 -2.34
CA VAL A 7 -17.04 6.22 -1.57
C VAL A 7 -18.38 6.97 -1.60
N PRO A 8 -19.09 7.13 -2.74
CA PRO A 8 -20.39 7.80 -2.76
C PRO A 8 -21.44 7.11 -1.90
N GLU A 9 -21.47 5.77 -1.87
CA GLU A 9 -22.40 4.97 -1.09
C GLU A 9 -22.13 5.11 0.41
N VAL A 10 -20.86 5.04 0.82
CA VAL A 10 -20.47 5.26 2.22
C VAL A 10 -20.74 6.72 2.64
N ALA A 11 -20.51 7.68 1.75
CA ALA A 11 -20.81 9.09 2.01
C ALA A 11 -22.32 9.34 2.21
N LYS A 12 -23.21 8.60 1.54
CA LYS A 12 -24.66 8.65 1.82
C LYS A 12 -24.97 8.28 3.28
N LEU A 13 -24.28 7.27 3.84
CA LEU A 13 -24.42 6.89 5.25
C LEU A 13 -23.89 7.99 6.17
N ALA A 14 -22.71 8.53 5.87
CA ALA A 14 -22.10 9.63 6.63
C ALA A 14 -23.03 10.86 6.70
N VAL A 15 -23.66 11.23 5.58
CA VAL A 15 -24.66 12.30 5.52
C VAL A 15 -25.91 11.94 6.33
N LYS A 16 -26.47 10.74 6.15
CA LYS A 16 -27.70 10.29 6.82
C LYS A 16 -27.55 10.32 8.35
N TYR A 17 -26.43 9.82 8.86
CA TYR A 17 -26.17 9.71 10.30
C TYR A 17 -25.41 10.91 10.88
N LYS A 18 -25.05 11.90 10.05
CA LYS A 18 -24.29 13.09 10.45
C LYS A 18 -22.93 12.74 11.10
N ILE A 19 -22.27 11.72 10.57
CA ILE A 19 -20.96 11.23 11.04
C ILE A 19 -19.89 11.66 10.02
N PRO A 20 -18.73 12.18 10.46
CA PRO A 20 -17.62 12.48 9.54
C PRO A 20 -17.14 11.24 8.79
N LEU A 21 -16.90 11.38 7.48
CA LEU A 21 -16.26 10.36 6.65
C LEU A 21 -14.83 10.77 6.30
N HIS A 22 -13.89 9.88 6.58
CA HIS A 22 -12.53 9.93 6.08
C HIS A 22 -12.39 9.02 4.86
N VAL A 23 -11.80 9.53 3.78
CA VAL A 23 -11.39 8.72 2.64
C VAL A 23 -9.87 8.53 2.71
N ASP A 24 -9.43 7.31 2.98
CA ASP A 24 -8.01 6.98 2.92
C ASP A 24 -7.55 6.86 1.47
N ALA A 25 -6.95 7.94 0.96
CA ALA A 25 -6.28 7.97 -0.33
C ALA A 25 -4.75 8.03 -0.15
N CYS A 26 -4.20 7.57 0.99
CA CYS A 26 -2.76 7.55 1.24
C CYS A 26 -2.01 6.88 0.08
N LEU A 27 -2.45 5.67 -0.29
CA LEU A 27 -1.89 4.95 -1.43
C LEU A 27 -2.37 5.51 -2.77
N GLY A 28 -3.66 5.73 -2.96
CA GLY A 28 -4.23 6.00 -4.27
C GLY A 28 -4.13 7.47 -4.73
N GLY A 29 -4.00 8.42 -3.81
CA GLY A 29 -4.28 9.85 -4.01
C GLY A 29 -3.60 10.45 -5.24
N PHE A 30 -2.28 10.31 -5.33
CA PHE A 30 -1.48 10.81 -6.46
C PHE A 30 -1.54 9.93 -7.73
N LEU A 31 -2.45 8.95 -7.80
CA LEU A 31 -2.86 8.27 -9.03
C LEU A 31 -4.29 8.65 -9.41
N ILE A 32 -5.23 8.44 -8.48
CA ILE A 32 -6.68 8.58 -8.73
C ILE A 32 -7.09 9.97 -9.21
N VAL A 33 -6.38 11.02 -8.75
CA VAL A 33 -6.63 12.41 -9.20
C VAL A 33 -6.23 12.66 -10.66
N PHE A 34 -5.35 11.84 -11.24
CA PHE A 34 -4.88 11.97 -12.62
C PHE A 34 -5.46 10.92 -13.58
N MET A 35 -6.16 9.91 -13.07
CA MET A 35 -6.74 8.80 -13.84
C MET A 35 -7.55 9.25 -15.07
N GLY A 36 -8.44 10.24 -14.91
CA GLY A 36 -9.23 10.77 -16.02
C GLY A 36 -8.37 11.38 -17.14
N LYS A 37 -7.41 12.23 -16.78
CA LYS A 37 -6.47 12.85 -17.74
C LYS A 37 -5.50 11.83 -18.37
N ALA A 38 -5.19 10.75 -17.66
CA ALA A 38 -4.38 9.65 -18.16
C ALA A 38 -5.13 8.73 -19.14
N GLY A 39 -6.44 8.94 -19.37
CA GLY A 39 -7.27 8.13 -20.26
C GLY A 39 -7.89 6.90 -19.59
N TYR A 40 -7.95 6.87 -18.26
CA TYR A 40 -8.51 5.77 -17.48
C TYR A 40 -9.52 6.32 -16.45
N PRO A 41 -10.60 6.99 -16.86
CA PRO A 41 -11.54 7.59 -15.91
C PRO A 41 -12.10 6.55 -14.94
N LEU A 42 -12.22 6.92 -13.67
CA LEU A 42 -12.90 6.12 -12.66
C LEU A 42 -14.42 6.30 -12.81
N GLU A 43 -15.18 5.25 -12.54
CA GLU A 43 -16.64 5.25 -12.66
C GLU A 43 -17.33 6.16 -11.63
N GLN A 44 -16.73 6.31 -10.45
CA GLN A 44 -17.30 7.06 -9.33
C GLN A 44 -16.32 8.11 -8.80
N PRO A 45 -16.82 9.27 -8.32
CA PRO A 45 -16.01 10.24 -7.61
C PRO A 45 -15.59 9.71 -6.24
N PHE A 46 -14.45 10.19 -5.73
CA PHE A 46 -13.86 9.74 -4.47
C PHE A 46 -13.44 10.88 -3.53
N ASP A 47 -13.42 12.12 -4.02
CA ASP A 47 -12.85 13.28 -3.31
C ASP A 47 -13.94 14.19 -2.71
N PHE A 48 -13.56 15.41 -2.31
CA PHE A 48 -14.47 16.40 -1.70
C PHE A 48 -15.66 16.81 -2.57
N ARG A 49 -15.69 16.46 -3.87
CA ARG A 49 -16.90 16.61 -4.70
C ARG A 49 -18.04 15.71 -4.22
N VAL A 50 -17.73 14.64 -3.49
CA VAL A 50 -18.73 13.76 -2.88
C VAL A 50 -19.22 14.36 -1.56
N LYS A 51 -20.47 14.83 -1.56
CA LYS A 51 -21.14 15.31 -0.34
C LYS A 51 -21.12 14.22 0.74
N GLY A 52 -20.50 14.53 1.87
CA GLY A 52 -20.33 13.60 3.00
C GLY A 52 -18.87 13.30 3.31
N VAL A 53 -17.97 13.42 2.33
CA VAL A 53 -16.52 13.31 2.57
C VAL A 53 -16.04 14.53 3.35
N THR A 54 -15.52 14.29 4.56
CA THR A 54 -15.08 15.36 5.48
C THR A 54 -13.57 15.47 5.60
N SER A 55 -12.83 14.40 5.33
CA SER A 55 -11.37 14.43 5.28
C SER A 55 -10.81 13.40 4.29
N ILE A 56 -9.60 13.67 3.80
CA ILE A 56 -8.86 12.81 2.87
C ILE A 56 -7.39 12.81 3.29
N SER A 57 -6.77 11.63 3.36
CA SER A 57 -5.32 11.49 3.47
C SER A 57 -4.71 11.19 2.10
N ALA A 58 -3.51 11.70 1.82
CA ALA A 58 -2.78 11.38 0.57
C ALA A 58 -1.27 11.45 0.78
N ASP A 59 -0.56 10.36 0.51
CA ASP A 59 0.89 10.33 0.75
C ASP A 59 1.66 10.88 -0.44
N THR A 60 2.26 12.05 -0.25
CA THR A 60 3.21 12.64 -1.20
C THR A 60 4.44 11.74 -1.35
N HIS A 61 4.86 11.02 -0.30
CA HIS A 61 6.00 10.09 -0.35
C HIS A 61 5.73 8.73 -1.05
N LYS A 62 4.51 8.54 -1.57
CA LYS A 62 4.12 7.39 -2.40
C LYS A 62 4.13 7.80 -3.88
N TYR A 63 2.97 7.93 -4.52
CA TYR A 63 2.88 8.34 -5.92
C TYR A 63 3.03 9.85 -6.13
N GLY A 64 3.17 10.64 -5.07
CA GLY A 64 3.64 12.03 -5.19
C GLY A 64 5.15 12.12 -5.46
N TYR A 65 5.88 11.01 -5.33
CA TYR A 65 7.32 10.88 -5.56
C TYR A 65 8.20 11.81 -4.70
N ALA A 66 7.64 12.33 -3.61
CA ALA A 66 8.38 13.06 -2.58
C ALA A 66 9.27 12.10 -1.77
N PRO A 67 10.30 12.60 -1.06
CA PRO A 67 11.06 11.78 -0.13
C PRO A 67 10.20 11.23 1.01
N LYS A 68 10.65 10.12 1.61
CA LYS A 68 10.00 9.52 2.79
C LYS A 68 9.90 10.53 3.93
N GLY A 69 8.78 10.46 4.67
CA GLY A 69 8.48 11.38 5.77
C GLY A 69 7.53 12.53 5.42
N SER A 70 6.83 12.49 4.27
CA SER A 70 5.83 13.51 3.89
C SER A 70 4.48 12.91 3.49
N SER A 71 3.39 13.45 4.01
CA SER A 71 2.00 13.12 3.65
C SER A 71 1.12 14.36 3.88
N VAL A 72 -0.13 14.33 3.43
CA VAL A 72 -1.12 15.37 3.71
C VAL A 72 -2.40 14.77 4.30
N VAL A 73 -2.97 15.48 5.27
CA VAL A 73 -4.35 15.31 5.71
C VAL A 73 -5.13 16.57 5.37
N LEU A 74 -6.21 16.40 4.62
CA LEU A 74 -7.06 17.46 4.11
C LEU A 74 -8.42 17.36 4.78
N TYR A 75 -9.05 18.50 5.04
CA TYR A 75 -10.39 18.56 5.62
C TYR A 75 -11.28 19.44 4.74
N SER A 76 -12.55 19.07 4.63
CA SER A 76 -13.54 19.83 3.87
C SER A 76 -13.85 21.18 4.51
N ASP A 77 -13.62 21.33 5.81
CA ASP A 77 -13.92 22.53 6.59
C ASP A 77 -12.90 22.71 7.74
N LYS A 78 -12.57 23.96 8.06
CA LYS A 78 -11.67 24.32 9.17
C LYS A 78 -12.19 23.82 10.52
N LYS A 79 -13.51 23.72 10.71
CA LYS A 79 -14.13 23.23 11.94
C LYS A 79 -13.74 21.79 12.28
N TYR A 80 -13.40 20.96 11.30
CA TYR A 80 -12.89 19.62 11.55
C TYR A 80 -11.41 19.66 11.91
N ARG A 81 -10.63 20.43 11.14
CA ARG A 81 -9.19 20.58 11.34
C ARG A 81 -8.86 21.17 12.70
N SER A 82 -9.67 22.08 13.26
CA SER A 82 -9.40 22.69 14.56
C SER A 82 -9.28 21.68 15.71
N TYR A 83 -9.99 20.55 15.63
CA TYR A 83 -9.91 19.48 16.64
C TYR A 83 -8.61 18.67 16.58
N GLN A 84 -7.81 18.78 15.51
CA GLN A 84 -6.53 18.09 15.43
C GLN A 84 -5.40 18.84 16.15
N PHE A 85 -5.60 20.14 16.43
CA PHE A 85 -4.56 20.99 16.99
C PHE A 85 -4.33 20.66 18.46
N PHE A 86 -3.07 20.72 18.88
CA PHE A 86 -2.68 20.73 20.28
C PHE A 86 -2.32 22.17 20.69
N VAL A 87 -2.85 22.63 21.82
CA VAL A 87 -2.56 23.95 22.37
C VAL A 87 -2.39 23.82 23.89
N ASP A 88 -1.29 24.33 24.42
CA ASP A 88 -1.02 24.48 25.85
C ASP A 88 -0.71 25.95 26.13
N THR A 89 -1.62 26.63 26.83
CA THR A 89 -1.52 28.07 27.13
C THR A 89 -0.74 28.35 28.40
N ASP A 90 -0.57 27.36 29.27
CA ASP A 90 -0.11 27.54 30.65
C ASP A 90 1.30 26.96 30.87
N TRP A 91 1.90 26.42 29.81
CA TRP A 91 3.27 25.95 29.81
C TRP A 91 4.27 27.09 30.15
N GLN A 92 5.14 26.85 31.13
CA GLN A 92 6.12 27.84 31.60
C GLN A 92 7.11 28.31 30.52
N GLY A 93 7.29 27.54 29.45
CA GLY A 93 8.12 27.91 28.29
C GLY A 93 7.45 28.90 27.32
N GLY A 94 6.22 29.34 27.62
CA GLY A 94 5.39 30.20 26.77
C GLY A 94 4.25 29.43 26.11
N ILE A 95 3.35 30.14 25.45
CA ILE A 95 2.21 29.52 24.75
C ILE A 95 2.72 28.55 23.67
N TYR A 96 2.32 27.28 23.74
CA TYR A 96 2.70 26.26 22.78
C TYR A 96 1.51 25.83 21.93
N ALA A 97 1.70 25.75 20.62
CA ALA A 97 0.70 25.24 19.70
C ALA A 97 1.35 24.37 18.61
N SER A 98 0.77 23.19 18.36
CA SER A 98 1.21 22.30 17.29
C SER A 98 0.04 21.88 16.39
N PRO A 99 0.18 21.97 15.05
CA PRO A 99 -0.87 21.56 14.13
C PRO A 99 -0.92 20.05 13.87
N THR A 100 0.10 19.29 14.30
CA THR A 100 0.23 17.83 14.16
C THR A 100 0.94 17.22 15.37
N MET A 101 1.20 15.91 15.36
CA MET A 101 1.79 15.19 16.50
C MET A 101 3.20 15.67 16.91
N ALA A 102 4.04 16.11 15.96
CA ALA A 102 5.42 16.49 16.24
C ALA A 102 5.56 17.99 16.52
N GLY A 103 6.47 18.35 17.44
CA GLY A 103 6.96 19.72 17.61
C GLY A 103 8.00 20.09 16.54
N SER A 104 9.28 19.84 16.82
CA SER A 104 10.37 19.96 15.84
C SER A 104 10.16 19.00 14.67
N ARG A 105 10.35 19.49 13.43
CA ARG A 105 10.10 18.73 12.21
C ARG A 105 11.24 18.88 11.20
N PRO A 106 11.56 17.84 10.41
CA PRO A 106 12.61 17.90 9.40
C PRO A 106 12.15 18.72 8.18
N GLY A 107 12.30 20.06 8.24
CA GLY A 107 11.79 20.99 7.23
C GLY A 107 12.28 20.72 5.80
N GLY A 108 13.49 20.17 5.64
CA GLY A 108 14.04 19.77 4.33
C GLY A 108 13.17 18.76 3.58
N ILE A 109 12.47 17.87 4.29
CA ILE A 109 11.54 16.90 3.68
C ILE A 109 10.33 17.60 3.07
N SER A 110 9.81 18.64 3.74
CA SER A 110 8.70 19.43 3.19
C SER A 110 9.13 20.25 1.97
N ALA A 111 10.34 20.81 1.98
CA ALA A 111 10.91 21.52 0.83
C ALA A 111 11.11 20.58 -0.37
N ALA A 112 11.65 19.38 -0.15
CA ALA A 112 11.84 18.39 -1.21
C ALA A 112 10.51 17.79 -1.71
N CYS A 113 9.49 17.68 -0.86
CA CYS A 113 8.13 17.37 -1.29
C CYS A 113 7.59 18.44 -2.25
N TRP A 114 7.75 19.72 -1.90
CA TRP A 114 7.38 20.81 -2.79
C TRP A 114 8.14 20.76 -4.11
N ALA A 115 9.46 20.50 -4.06
CA ALA A 115 10.28 20.37 -5.26
C ALA A 115 9.79 19.23 -6.18
N ALA A 116 9.43 18.08 -5.62
CA ALA A 116 8.86 16.97 -6.41
C ALA A 116 7.53 17.37 -7.08
N LEU A 117 6.61 17.98 -6.33
CA LEU A 117 5.32 18.44 -6.86
C LEU A 117 5.50 19.42 -8.02
N MET A 118 6.40 20.39 -7.88
CA MET A 118 6.66 21.40 -8.91
C MET A 118 7.41 20.82 -10.11
N HIS A 119 8.35 19.90 -9.88
CA HIS A 119 9.13 19.27 -10.93
C HIS A 119 8.27 18.39 -11.85
N PHE A 120 7.41 17.55 -11.27
CA PHE A 120 6.50 16.72 -12.05
C PHE A 120 5.42 17.57 -12.72
N GLY A 121 4.81 18.49 -11.96
CA GLY A 121 3.63 19.22 -12.42
C GLY A 121 2.50 18.27 -12.84
N GLU A 122 1.43 18.82 -13.42
CA GLU A 122 0.31 18.00 -13.85
C GLU A 122 0.70 17.00 -14.95
N SER A 123 1.43 17.44 -15.97
CA SER A 123 1.80 16.60 -17.12
C SER A 123 2.67 15.41 -16.71
N GLY A 124 3.64 15.61 -15.81
CA GLY A 124 4.49 14.55 -15.29
C GLY A 124 3.69 13.53 -14.48
N TYR A 125 2.77 13.97 -13.62
CA TYR A 125 1.91 13.05 -12.88
C TYR A 125 0.93 12.28 -13.77
N VAL A 126 0.37 12.93 -14.80
CA VAL A 126 -0.49 12.25 -15.79
C VAL A 126 0.27 11.19 -16.54
N GLU A 127 1.49 11.48 -17.00
CA GLU A 127 2.33 10.52 -17.72
C GLU A 127 2.79 9.37 -16.81
N ALA A 128 3.22 9.66 -15.58
CA ALA A 128 3.59 8.64 -14.61
C ALA A 128 2.41 7.72 -14.27
N THR A 129 1.21 8.29 -14.07
CA THR A 129 -0.04 7.54 -13.89
C THR A 129 -0.31 6.64 -15.10
N LYS A 130 -0.21 7.18 -16.32
CA LYS A 130 -0.45 6.42 -17.57
C LYS A 130 0.49 5.21 -17.68
N GLN A 131 1.77 5.36 -17.37
CA GLN A 131 2.73 4.26 -17.41
C GLN A 131 2.43 3.18 -16.37
N ILE A 132 2.12 3.58 -15.13
CA ILE A 132 1.79 2.67 -14.04
C ILE A 132 0.52 1.88 -14.37
N ILE A 133 -0.53 2.56 -14.81
CA ILE A 133 -1.82 1.93 -15.11
C ILE A 133 -1.70 1.02 -16.33
N LYS A 134 -1.00 1.41 -17.41
CA LYS A 134 -0.73 0.50 -18.54
C LYS A 134 -0.05 -0.79 -18.07
N THR A 135 0.98 -0.67 -17.23
CA THR A 135 1.71 -1.82 -16.69
C THR A 135 0.82 -2.69 -15.81
N ALA A 136 0.04 -2.09 -14.92
CA ALA A 136 -0.86 -2.80 -14.02
C ALA A 136 -1.99 -3.51 -14.79
N ARG A 137 -2.58 -2.87 -15.81
CA ARG A 137 -3.61 -3.48 -16.66
C ARG A 137 -3.07 -4.64 -17.47
N PHE A 138 -1.87 -4.50 -18.06
CA PHE A 138 -1.18 -5.58 -18.74
C PHE A 138 -0.96 -6.78 -17.79
N LEU A 139 -0.32 -6.55 -16.63
CA LEU A 139 -0.06 -7.61 -15.66
C LEU A 139 -1.36 -8.27 -15.18
N LYS A 140 -2.38 -7.48 -14.81
CA LYS A 140 -3.68 -8.01 -14.40
C LYS A 140 -4.25 -8.97 -15.46
N SER A 141 -4.33 -8.51 -16.72
CA SER A 141 -4.90 -9.30 -17.81
C SER A 141 -4.14 -10.60 -18.09
N GLU A 142 -2.82 -10.60 -17.89
CA GLU A 142 -2.01 -11.80 -18.10
C GLU A 142 -2.03 -12.75 -16.90
N LEU A 143 -2.09 -12.23 -15.68
CA LEU A 143 -2.20 -13.01 -14.45
C LEU A 143 -3.56 -13.71 -14.35
N GLU A 144 -4.64 -13.08 -14.81
CA GLU A 144 -5.98 -13.68 -14.88
C GLU A 144 -6.06 -14.90 -15.81
N LYS A 145 -5.10 -15.05 -16.74
CA LYS A 145 -5.03 -16.19 -17.68
C LYS A 145 -4.28 -17.40 -17.11
N ILE A 146 -3.63 -17.28 -15.95
CA ILE A 146 -2.78 -18.34 -15.38
C ILE A 146 -3.63 -19.29 -14.55
N LYS A 147 -3.84 -20.53 -15.04
CA LYS A 147 -4.46 -21.61 -14.26
C LYS A 147 -3.68 -21.86 -12.98
N GLY A 148 -4.38 -21.99 -11.85
CA GLY A 148 -3.77 -22.18 -10.53
C GLY A 148 -3.83 -20.94 -9.64
N ILE A 149 -4.06 -19.75 -10.20
CA ILE A 149 -4.17 -18.50 -9.43
C ILE A 149 -5.36 -17.66 -9.89
N PHE A 150 -5.76 -16.69 -9.07
CA PHE A 150 -6.75 -15.67 -9.43
C PHE A 150 -6.36 -14.30 -8.86
N VAL A 151 -6.87 -13.23 -9.47
CA VAL A 151 -6.74 -11.86 -8.94
C VAL A 151 -7.92 -11.58 -8.00
N PHE A 152 -7.67 -11.03 -6.81
CA PHE A 152 -8.73 -10.63 -5.89
C PHE A 152 -9.44 -9.36 -6.36
N GLY A 153 -10.77 -9.45 -6.49
CA GLY A 153 -11.62 -8.31 -6.85
C GLY A 153 -11.33 -7.76 -8.25
N ASN A 154 -11.53 -6.46 -8.44
CA ASN A 154 -11.21 -5.75 -9.68
C ASN A 154 -10.29 -4.56 -9.39
N PRO A 155 -8.97 -4.78 -9.19
CA PRO A 155 -8.05 -3.69 -8.90
C PRO A 155 -7.96 -2.74 -10.10
N GLN A 156 -8.17 -1.45 -9.84
CA GLN A 156 -8.20 -0.41 -10.87
C GLN A 156 -6.92 0.41 -10.96
N LEU A 157 -6.04 0.26 -9.99
CA LEU A 157 -4.85 1.09 -9.82
C LEU A 157 -3.58 0.23 -9.91
N SER A 158 -2.64 0.48 -9.03
CA SER A 158 -1.29 -0.07 -9.06
C SER A 158 -1.09 -1.36 -8.27
N VAL A 159 -2.04 -1.79 -7.44
CA VAL A 159 -1.88 -2.98 -6.59
C VAL A 159 -2.67 -4.14 -7.16
N ILE A 160 -2.01 -5.28 -7.34
CA ILE A 160 -2.63 -6.52 -7.79
C ILE A 160 -2.40 -7.58 -6.71
N ALA A 161 -3.48 -8.06 -6.10
CA ALA A 161 -3.44 -9.15 -5.12
C ALA A 161 -3.81 -10.48 -5.79
N LEU A 162 -3.03 -11.52 -5.51
CA LEU A 162 -3.19 -12.88 -6.02
C LEU A 162 -3.63 -13.83 -4.91
N GLY A 163 -4.47 -14.78 -5.27
CA GLY A 163 -4.85 -15.93 -4.46
C GLY A 163 -4.78 -17.22 -5.27
N SER A 164 -4.95 -18.35 -4.60
CA SER A 164 -5.13 -19.65 -5.23
C SER A 164 -6.19 -20.44 -4.48
N ARG A 165 -6.95 -21.27 -5.20
CA ARG A 165 -7.83 -22.31 -4.62
C ARG A 165 -7.27 -23.72 -4.81
N ASP A 166 -6.16 -23.83 -5.57
CA ASP A 166 -5.59 -25.11 -5.97
C ASP A 166 -4.37 -25.48 -5.11
N PHE A 167 -3.69 -24.49 -4.53
CA PHE A 167 -2.51 -24.65 -3.67
C PHE A 167 -2.41 -23.51 -2.65
N ASP A 168 -1.53 -23.64 -1.65
CA ASP A 168 -1.22 -22.55 -0.70
C ASP A 168 -0.42 -21.42 -1.39
N ILE A 169 -1.03 -20.24 -1.52
CA ILE A 169 -0.45 -19.07 -2.18
C ILE A 169 0.92 -18.65 -1.64
N TYR A 170 1.26 -18.98 -0.39
CA TYR A 170 2.58 -18.69 0.17
C TYR A 170 3.71 -19.54 -0.43
N ARG A 171 3.39 -20.65 -1.12
CA ARG A 171 4.39 -21.35 -1.94
C ARG A 171 4.81 -20.51 -3.14
N LEU A 172 3.89 -19.76 -3.74
CA LEU A 172 4.20 -18.82 -4.81
C LEU A 172 5.05 -17.67 -4.27
N PHE A 173 4.75 -17.16 -3.07
CA PHE A 173 5.62 -16.20 -2.39
C PHE A 173 7.07 -16.70 -2.30
N ASN A 174 7.28 -17.89 -1.74
CA ASN A 174 8.62 -18.45 -1.53
C ASN A 174 9.41 -18.58 -2.84
N LEU A 175 8.79 -19.08 -3.91
CA LEU A 175 9.47 -19.23 -5.20
C LEU A 175 9.80 -17.87 -5.83
N MET A 176 8.92 -16.88 -5.68
CA MET A 176 9.18 -15.52 -6.14
C MET A 176 10.33 -14.88 -5.34
N THR A 177 10.40 -15.09 -4.03
CA THR A 177 11.54 -14.66 -3.20
C THR A 177 12.85 -15.32 -3.62
N ALA A 178 12.85 -16.63 -3.90
CA ALA A 178 14.02 -17.33 -4.40
C ALA A 178 14.50 -16.80 -5.77
N LYS A 179 13.59 -16.20 -6.57
CA LYS A 179 13.89 -15.51 -7.83
C LYS A 179 14.23 -14.03 -7.65
N GLY A 180 14.37 -13.55 -6.42
CA GLY A 180 14.76 -12.18 -6.09
C GLY A 180 13.61 -11.17 -5.99
N TRP A 181 12.35 -11.62 -6.02
CA TRP A 181 11.20 -10.74 -5.87
C TRP A 181 10.80 -10.57 -4.41
N ASN A 182 10.57 -9.33 -3.98
CA ASN A 182 10.03 -9.03 -2.66
C ASN A 182 8.56 -8.61 -2.77
N LEU A 183 7.66 -9.59 -2.64
CA LEU A 183 6.21 -9.37 -2.64
C LEU A 183 5.73 -9.14 -1.20
N ASN A 184 4.53 -8.60 -1.02
CA ASN A 184 3.96 -8.55 0.33
C ASN A 184 3.05 -9.76 0.52
N GLN A 185 3.25 -10.48 1.61
CA GLN A 185 2.30 -11.47 2.10
C GLN A 185 1.13 -10.77 2.77
N LEU A 186 -0.07 -11.18 2.41
CA LEU A 186 -1.33 -10.71 2.98
C LEU A 186 -1.99 -11.85 3.76
N GLN A 187 -3.02 -11.53 4.53
CA GLN A 187 -3.75 -12.47 5.35
C GLN A 187 -5.24 -12.10 5.43
N PHE A 188 -6.08 -13.08 5.79
CA PHE A 188 -7.53 -12.92 5.98
C PHE A 188 -8.25 -12.29 4.78
N PRO A 189 -8.21 -12.93 3.58
CA PRO A 189 -7.76 -14.30 3.30
C PRO A 189 -6.27 -14.40 2.91
N PRO A 190 -5.69 -15.62 2.89
CA PRO A 190 -4.34 -15.83 2.37
C PRO A 190 -4.16 -15.28 0.96
N SER A 191 -3.18 -14.39 0.80
CA SER A 191 -2.91 -13.72 -0.47
C SER A 191 -1.49 -13.19 -0.50
N ILE A 192 -1.01 -12.83 -1.69
CA ILE A 192 0.19 -12.01 -1.89
C ILE A 192 -0.17 -10.85 -2.81
N HIS A 193 0.50 -9.70 -2.69
CA HIS A 193 0.36 -8.63 -3.67
C HIS A 193 1.66 -8.13 -4.26
N PHE A 194 1.53 -7.52 -5.42
CA PHE A 194 2.57 -6.70 -6.03
C PHE A 194 2.03 -5.28 -6.28
N CYS A 195 2.77 -4.29 -5.79
CA CYS A 195 2.43 -2.87 -5.94
C CYS A 195 3.31 -2.25 -7.02
N ILE A 196 2.73 -1.97 -8.18
CA ILE A 196 3.41 -1.34 -9.31
C ILE A 196 3.74 0.11 -8.94
N THR A 197 4.98 0.52 -9.17
CA THR A 197 5.47 1.89 -9.03
C THR A 197 6.08 2.32 -10.35
N LEU A 198 6.47 3.59 -10.46
CA LEU A 198 7.12 4.08 -11.68
C LEU A 198 8.43 3.33 -12.00
N VAL A 199 9.12 2.78 -10.99
CA VAL A 199 10.32 1.96 -11.20
C VAL A 199 9.99 0.66 -11.95
N HIS A 200 8.81 0.10 -11.71
CA HIS A 200 8.36 -1.14 -12.34
C HIS A 200 7.89 -0.96 -13.79
N THR A 201 7.72 0.28 -14.27
CA THR A 201 7.37 0.57 -15.68
C THR A 201 8.59 0.55 -16.60
N ARG A 202 9.80 0.44 -16.04
CA ARG A 202 11.04 0.26 -16.80
C ARG A 202 10.97 -1.00 -17.66
N LYS A 203 11.64 -0.96 -18.82
CA LYS A 203 11.63 -2.06 -19.79
C LYS A 203 11.94 -3.40 -19.12
N ARG A 204 11.16 -4.42 -19.47
CA ARG A 204 11.30 -5.84 -19.09
C ARG A 204 10.93 -6.23 -17.65
N VAL A 205 10.72 -5.30 -16.70
CA VAL A 205 10.38 -5.68 -15.30
C VAL A 205 9.06 -6.46 -15.24
N ALA A 206 7.99 -5.92 -15.84
CA ALA A 206 6.69 -6.61 -15.87
C ALA A 206 6.71 -7.93 -16.66
N ILE A 207 7.51 -8.00 -17.73
CA ILE A 207 7.67 -9.23 -18.54
C ILE A 207 8.38 -10.32 -17.72
N GLN A 208 9.46 -9.95 -17.02
CA GLN A 208 10.21 -10.86 -16.17
C GLN A 208 9.36 -11.33 -14.98
N PHE A 209 8.62 -10.41 -14.34
CA PHE A 209 7.68 -10.74 -13.27
C PHE A 209 6.66 -11.80 -13.72
N LEU A 210 6.05 -11.60 -14.88
CA LEU A 210 5.07 -12.52 -15.43
C LEU A 210 5.67 -13.88 -15.79
N LYS A 211 6.88 -13.90 -16.36
CA LYS A 211 7.62 -15.14 -16.64
C LYS A 211 7.87 -15.93 -15.35
N ASP A 212 8.36 -15.25 -14.31
CA ASP A 212 8.69 -15.88 -13.03
C ASP A 212 7.45 -16.40 -12.29
N ILE A 213 6.32 -15.68 -12.36
CA ILE A 213 5.03 -16.17 -11.86
C ILE A 213 4.61 -17.44 -12.61
N ARG A 214 4.66 -17.44 -13.95
CA ARG A 214 4.27 -18.61 -14.77
C ARG A 214 5.11 -19.84 -14.45
N GLU A 215 6.42 -19.68 -14.37
CA GLU A 215 7.34 -20.76 -14.02
C GLU A 215 7.04 -21.30 -12.61
N SER A 216 6.85 -20.39 -11.65
CA SER A 216 6.59 -20.75 -10.25
C SER A 216 5.26 -21.48 -10.08
N VAL A 217 4.19 -21.00 -10.72
CA VAL A 217 2.88 -21.67 -10.71
C VAL A 217 2.98 -23.04 -11.41
N THR A 218 3.66 -23.12 -12.55
CA THR A 218 3.87 -24.40 -13.26
C THR A 218 4.61 -25.41 -12.38
N GLN A 219 5.62 -24.97 -11.64
CA GLN A 219 6.37 -25.81 -10.70
C GLN A 219 5.48 -26.27 -9.54
N ILE A 220 4.70 -25.38 -8.93
CA ILE A 220 3.81 -25.71 -7.82
C ILE A 220 2.73 -26.71 -8.26
N MET A 221 2.16 -26.51 -9.45
CA MET A 221 1.08 -27.35 -9.96
C MET A 221 1.50 -28.80 -10.29
N LYS A 222 2.80 -29.12 -10.31
CA LYS A 222 3.29 -30.51 -10.39
C LYS A 222 2.93 -31.31 -9.13
N ASP A 223 2.92 -30.66 -7.97
CA ASP A 223 2.44 -31.22 -6.70
C ASP A 223 1.75 -30.11 -5.89
N PRO A 224 0.46 -29.84 -6.13
CA PRO A 224 -0.28 -28.79 -5.44
C PRO A 224 -0.42 -29.02 -3.93
N LYS A 225 -0.33 -30.28 -3.48
CA LYS A 225 -0.51 -30.67 -2.07
C LYS A 225 0.79 -30.68 -1.27
N ALA A 226 1.95 -30.48 -1.91
CA ALA A 226 3.21 -30.34 -1.19
C ALA A 226 3.13 -29.23 -0.13
N LYS A 227 3.75 -29.50 1.03
CA LYS A 227 3.74 -28.61 2.19
C LYS A 227 4.47 -27.30 1.89
N THR A 228 3.95 -26.20 2.42
CA THR A 228 4.62 -24.90 2.43
C THR A 228 5.78 -24.91 3.41
N THR A 229 6.90 -24.28 3.04
CA THR A 229 8.14 -24.22 3.82
C THR A 229 8.54 -22.77 4.09
N GLY A 230 9.64 -22.54 4.82
CA GLY A 230 10.25 -21.21 4.99
C GLY A 230 9.31 -20.14 5.54
N MET A 231 9.52 -18.89 5.11
CA MET A 231 8.70 -17.75 5.56
C MET A 231 7.22 -17.93 5.23
N GLY A 232 6.89 -18.54 4.09
CA GLY A 232 5.50 -18.81 3.72
C GLY A 232 4.75 -19.64 4.77
N ALA A 233 5.40 -20.62 5.40
CA ALA A 233 4.80 -21.41 6.46
C ALA A 233 4.53 -20.59 7.73
N ILE A 234 5.45 -19.68 8.09
CA ILE A 234 5.30 -18.78 9.24
C ILE A 234 4.06 -17.89 9.06
N TYR A 235 3.88 -17.30 7.87
CA TYR A 235 2.70 -16.48 7.57
C TYR A 235 1.39 -17.28 7.55
N GLY A 236 1.42 -18.53 7.07
CA GLY A 236 0.28 -19.43 7.15
C GLY A 236 -0.11 -19.74 8.60
N MET A 237 0.86 -20.10 9.44
CA MET A 237 0.65 -20.37 10.87
C MET A 237 0.17 -19.12 11.63
N ALA A 238 0.73 -17.95 11.33
CA ALA A 238 0.34 -16.70 11.99
C ALA A 238 -1.16 -16.39 11.85
N GLN A 239 -1.82 -16.85 10.78
CA GLN A 239 -3.26 -16.70 10.61
C GLN A 239 -4.09 -17.74 11.35
N THR A 240 -3.61 -18.98 11.42
CA THR A 240 -4.36 -20.09 12.00
C THR A 240 -4.23 -20.20 13.52
N THR A 241 -3.17 -19.62 14.10
CA THR A 241 -2.97 -19.60 15.55
C THR A 241 -4.17 -18.90 16.23
N VAL A 242 -4.85 -19.59 17.14
CA VAL A 242 -6.03 -19.03 17.82
C VAL A 242 -5.65 -17.88 18.74
N ASP A 243 -4.56 -18.05 19.51
CA ASP A 243 -4.07 -17.01 20.39
C ASP A 243 -3.34 -15.90 19.60
N ARG A 244 -3.91 -14.70 19.63
CA ARG A 244 -3.33 -13.52 18.96
C ARG A 244 -2.19 -12.92 19.77
N ASN A 245 -2.07 -13.23 21.06
CA ASN A 245 -0.98 -12.76 21.90
C ASN A 245 0.35 -13.36 21.46
N LEU A 246 0.39 -14.63 21.07
CA LEU A 246 1.61 -15.25 20.52
C LEU A 246 2.15 -14.52 19.29
N VAL A 247 1.26 -14.08 18.38
CA VAL A 247 1.69 -13.29 17.20
C VAL A 247 2.20 -11.92 17.61
N ALA A 248 1.59 -11.30 18.63
CA ALA A 248 2.05 -10.02 19.17
C ALA A 248 3.43 -10.16 19.83
N GLU A 249 3.65 -11.18 20.66
CA GLU A 249 4.93 -11.45 21.32
C GLU A 249 6.06 -11.70 20.31
N LEU A 250 5.83 -12.54 19.31
CA LEU A 250 6.80 -12.78 18.23
C LEU A 250 7.07 -11.51 17.41
N SER A 251 6.06 -10.65 17.24
CA SER A 251 6.25 -9.35 16.57
C SER A 251 7.13 -8.42 17.41
N SER A 252 6.96 -8.41 18.73
CA SER A 252 7.84 -7.66 19.64
C SER A 252 9.28 -8.17 19.59
N VAL A 253 9.49 -9.50 19.64
CA VAL A 253 10.83 -10.10 19.49
C VAL A 253 11.46 -9.73 18.14
N PHE A 254 10.68 -9.74 17.07
CA PHE A 254 11.15 -9.27 15.76
C PHE A 254 11.61 -7.81 15.82
N LEU A 255 10.84 -6.91 16.45
CA LEU A 255 11.24 -5.51 16.61
C LEU A 255 12.52 -5.36 17.43
N ASP A 256 12.66 -6.09 18.55
CA ASP A 256 13.88 -6.09 19.35
C ASP A 256 15.10 -6.56 18.54
N SER A 257 14.91 -7.57 17.68
CA SER A 257 16.00 -8.07 16.82
C SER A 257 16.55 -7.01 15.84
N LEU A 258 15.75 -6.02 15.45
CA LEU A 258 16.18 -4.93 14.57
C LEU A 258 17.15 -3.96 15.26
N PHE A 259 17.17 -3.96 16.60
CA PHE A 259 18.05 -3.13 17.43
C PHE A 259 19.20 -3.92 18.07
N SER A 260 19.34 -5.22 17.78
CA SER A 260 20.44 -6.02 18.31
C SER A 260 21.79 -5.45 17.85
N THR A 261 22.69 -5.27 18.82
CA THR A 261 24.10 -4.93 18.61
C THR A 261 25.00 -6.07 19.08
N ASP A 262 24.45 -7.28 19.22
CA ASP A 262 25.20 -8.43 19.69
C ASP A 262 26.34 -8.74 18.72
N THR A 263 27.54 -8.91 19.26
CA THR A 263 28.68 -9.33 18.44
C THR A 263 28.49 -10.79 18.06
N VAL A 264 28.31 -11.06 16.76
CA VAL A 264 28.36 -12.42 16.23
C VAL A 264 29.81 -12.90 16.40
N THR A 265 30.13 -13.49 17.55
CA THR A 265 31.34 -14.28 17.68
C THR A 265 31.18 -15.44 16.70
N GLN A 266 31.95 -15.40 15.61
CA GLN A 266 32.13 -16.57 14.76
C GLN A 266 32.70 -17.67 15.65
N GLY A 267 31.84 -18.55 16.14
CA GLY A 267 32.26 -19.79 16.77
C GLY A 267 33.17 -20.51 15.79
N SER A 268 34.38 -20.83 16.26
CA SER A 268 35.36 -21.67 15.57
C SER A 268 34.67 -22.89 14.94
N GLN A 269 34.78 -22.99 13.61
CA GLN A 269 34.57 -24.23 12.87
C GLN A 269 35.53 -25.32 13.36
#